data_AF-A0A3D5ZFB0-F1
#
_entry.id   AF-A0A3D5ZFB0-F1
#
_cell.length_a   1.000
_cell.length_b   1.000
_cell.length_c   1.000
_cell.angle_alpha   90.00
_cell.angle_beta   90.00
_cell.angle_gamma   90.00
#
_symmetry.space_group_name_H-M   'P 1'
#
loop_
_entity.id
_entity.type
_entity.pdbx_description
1 polymer ?
#
loop_
_entity_poly.entity_id
_entity_poly.type
_entity_poly.pdbx_seq_one_letter_code
_entity_poly.pdbx_strand_id
1 'polypeptide(L)'
;MDNNNLHDLMLGMGRKARDAMSGLANMDDRQRSLAIGKAALSVRNNHEKILEANQRDVDAALSKGLTAALVDRLRLDVQRIESMVSGLQAIAALPNPVGRDLGQWTRPNGLALQRISVPLGVIGIIYESRPNVTADAAGLCLKSANACILRGGSESAHSNKA
;
A
#
# COMPACT_ATOMS: atom_id res chain seq x y z
N MET A 1 8.88 18.75 -17.72
CA MET A 1 8.34 18.93 -16.36
C MET A 1 9.40 19.70 -15.60
N ASP A 2 9.07 20.90 -15.09
CA ASP A 2 10.06 21.73 -14.39
C ASP A 2 10.54 21.02 -13.12
N ASN A 3 11.86 20.95 -12.93
CA ASN A 3 12.49 20.22 -11.82
C ASN A 3 12.04 20.76 -10.44
N ASN A 4 11.76 22.07 -10.34
CA ASN A 4 11.21 22.68 -9.12
C ASN A 4 9.81 22.14 -8.78
N ASN A 5 8.97 21.88 -9.78
CA ASN A 5 7.63 21.36 -9.56
C ASN A 5 7.66 19.92 -9.02
N LEU A 6 8.54 19.07 -9.57
CA LEU A 6 8.69 17.70 -9.09
C LEU A 6 9.23 17.66 -7.65
N HIS A 7 10.26 18.47 -7.35
CA HIS A 7 10.82 18.56 -6.01
C HIS A 7 9.77 18.99 -4.98
N ASP A 8 9.01 20.04 -5.29
CA ASP A 8 7.98 20.56 -4.39
C ASP A 8 6.82 19.57 -4.21
N LEU A 9 6.43 18.85 -5.27
CA LEU A 9 5.46 17.77 -5.20
C LEU A 9 5.95 16.65 -4.25
N MET A 10 7.18 16.18 -4.42
CA MET A 10 7.75 15.11 -3.58
C MET A 10 7.84 15.53 -2.11
N LEU A 11 8.32 16.75 -1.83
CA LEU A 11 8.36 17.29 -0.47
C LEU A 11 6.94 17.44 0.11
N GLY A 12 5.98 17.89 -0.71
CA GLY A 12 4.58 17.99 -0.33
C GLY A 12 3.98 16.64 0.07
N MET A 13 4.23 15.58 -0.70
CA MET A 13 3.79 14.22 -0.34
C MET A 13 4.46 13.72 0.94
N GLY A 14 5.77 13.97 1.10
CA GLY A 14 6.52 13.60 2.31
C GLY A 14 5.95 14.23 3.57
N ARG A 15 5.64 15.53 3.53
CA ARG A 15 4.99 16.24 4.65
C ARG A 15 3.62 15.64 4.98
N LYS A 16 2.75 15.47 3.97
CA LYS A 16 1.43 14.86 4.16
C LYS A 16 1.50 13.45 4.76
N ALA A 17 2.43 12.63 4.29
CA ALA A 17 2.63 11.28 4.84
C ALA A 17 3.09 11.32 6.30
N ARG A 18 3.98 12.25 6.65
CA ARG A 18 4.42 12.45 8.03
C ARG A 18 3.30 12.96 8.92
N ASP A 19 2.48 13.90 8.44
CA ASP A 19 1.35 14.45 9.20
C ASP A 19 0.30 13.36 9.50
N ALA A 20 0.09 12.43 8.56
CA ALA A 20 -0.82 11.29 8.72
C ALA A 20 -0.37 10.30 9.81
N MET A 21 0.91 10.28 10.19
CA MET A 21 1.44 9.34 11.18
C MET A 21 0.78 9.48 12.55
N SER A 22 0.42 10.70 12.96
CA SER A 22 -0.25 10.93 14.24
C SER A 22 -1.63 10.25 14.29
N GLY A 23 -2.37 10.34 13.18
CA GLY A 23 -3.65 9.65 13.02
C GLY A 23 -3.48 8.13 13.04
N LEU A 24 -2.51 7.61 12.27
CA LEU A 24 -2.26 6.17 12.19
C LEU A 24 -1.79 5.57 13.52
N ALA A 25 -0.96 6.29 14.28
CA ALA A 25 -0.50 5.86 15.59
C ALA A 25 -1.63 5.75 16.63
N ASN A 26 -2.69 6.55 16.49
CA ASN A 26 -3.86 6.53 17.38
C ASN A 26 -4.91 5.49 16.98
N MET A 27 -4.81 4.89 15.79
CA MET A 27 -5.74 3.85 15.37
C MET A 27 -5.43 2.54 16.07
N ASP A 28 -6.43 1.90 16.67
CA ASP A 28 -6.30 0.54 17.16
C ASP A 28 -6.29 -0.49 16.01
N ASP A 29 -5.93 -1.75 16.32
CA ASP A 29 -5.84 -2.80 15.29
C ASP A 29 -7.19 -3.09 14.61
N ARG A 30 -8.30 -2.95 15.34
CA ARG A 30 -9.65 -3.20 14.82
C ARG A 30 -10.02 -2.13 13.79
N GLN A 31 -9.70 -0.87 14.05
CA GLN A 31 -9.93 0.24 13.13
C GLN A 31 -9.12 0.08 11.85
N ARG A 32 -7.83 -0.28 11.96
CA ARG A 32 -6.98 -0.51 10.78
C ARG A 32 -7.49 -1.70 9.97
N SER A 33 -7.84 -2.81 10.62
CA SER A 33 -8.38 -4.00 9.96
C SER A 33 -9.72 -3.74 9.29
N LEU A 34 -10.61 -2.96 9.92
CA LEU A 34 -11.88 -2.52 9.34
C LEU A 34 -11.66 -1.64 8.10
N ALA A 35 -10.71 -0.71 8.15
CA ALA A 35 -10.38 0.15 7.01
C ALA A 35 -9.87 -0.67 5.81
N ILE A 36 -9.02 -1.67 6.05
CA ILE A 36 -8.56 -2.59 5.00
C ILE A 36 -9.72 -3.41 4.43
N GLY A 37 -10.61 -3.92 5.29
CA GLY A 37 -11.81 -4.64 4.84
C GLY A 37 -12.74 -3.78 3.97
N LYS A 38 -12.91 -2.49 4.32
CA LYS A 38 -13.65 -1.52 3.50
C LYS A 38 -12.95 -1.23 2.17
N ALA A 39 -11.63 -1.15 2.16
CA ALA A 39 -10.86 -1.01 0.92
C ALA A 39 -11.06 -2.23 0.00
N ALA A 40 -11.04 -3.44 0.56
CA ALA A 40 -11.30 -4.68 -0.17
C ALA A 40 -12.70 -4.67 -0.82
N LEU A 41 -13.73 -4.27 -0.06
CA LEU A 41 -15.09 -4.13 -0.60
C LEU A 41 -15.17 -3.05 -1.68
N SER A 42 -14.45 -1.93 -1.52
CA SER A 42 -14.42 -0.86 -2.52
C SER A 42 -13.78 -1.32 -3.83
N VAL A 43 -12.69 -2.09 -3.77
CA VAL A 43 -12.05 -2.69 -4.95
C VAL A 43 -13.04 -3.61 -5.66
N ARG A 44 -13.69 -4.52 -4.92
CA ARG A 44 -14.71 -5.42 -5.48
C ARG A 44 -15.86 -4.65 -6.13
N ASN A 45 -16.40 -3.64 -5.48
CA ASN A 45 -17.55 -2.88 -5.97
C ASN A 45 -17.22 -2.01 -7.20
N ASN A 46 -15.95 -1.67 -7.42
CA ASN A 46 -15.50 -0.87 -8.56
C ASN A 46 -14.71 -1.69 -9.59
N HIS A 47 -14.78 -3.03 -9.55
CA HIS A 47 -13.97 -3.89 -10.41
C HIS A 47 -14.13 -3.56 -11.90
N GLU A 48 -15.34 -3.25 -12.38
CA GLU A 48 -15.57 -2.86 -13.78
C GLU A 48 -14.76 -1.62 -14.18
N LYS A 49 -14.74 -0.60 -13.33
CA LYS A 49 -13.97 0.63 -13.58
C LYS A 49 -12.46 0.36 -13.57
N ILE A 50 -12.01 -0.50 -12.66
CA ILE A 50 -10.59 -0.89 -12.58
C ILE A 50 -10.18 -1.66 -13.83
N LEU A 51 -11.01 -2.59 -14.29
CA LEU A 51 -10.76 -3.36 -15.52
C LEU A 51 -10.79 -2.48 -16.77
N GLU A 52 -11.73 -1.53 -16.87
CA GLU A 52 -11.77 -0.56 -17.97
C GLU A 52 -10.49 0.31 -18.00
N ALA A 53 -10.06 0.80 -16.83
CA ALA A 53 -8.82 1.56 -16.71
C ALA A 53 -7.59 0.71 -17.06
N ASN A 54 -7.56 -0.56 -16.63
CA ASN A 54 -6.48 -1.47 -16.93
C ASN A 54 -6.39 -1.81 -18.42
N GLN A 55 -7.51 -1.94 -19.10
CA GLN A 55 -7.51 -2.18 -20.54
C GLN A 55 -6.82 -1.03 -21.30
N ARG A 56 -7.04 0.23 -20.89
CA ARG A 56 -6.35 1.39 -21.47
C ARG A 56 -4.84 1.34 -21.25
N ASP A 57 -4.40 0.93 -20.06
CA ASP A 57 -2.98 0.72 -19.76
C ASP A 57 -2.38 -0.40 -20.63
N VAL A 58 -3.08 -1.52 -20.77
CA VAL A 58 -2.65 -2.68 -21.58
C VAL A 58 -2.53 -2.31 -23.07
N ASP A 59 -3.53 -1.61 -23.62
CA ASP A 59 -3.52 -1.17 -25.02
C ASP A 59 -2.38 -0.19 -25.30
N ALA A 60 -2.14 0.74 -24.36
CA ALA A 60 -1.02 1.67 -24.44
C ALA A 60 0.33 0.95 -24.32
N ALA A 61 0.44 -0.07 -23.47
CA ALA A 61 1.65 -0.87 -23.30
C ALA A 61 1.99 -1.67 -24.56
N LEU A 62 0.99 -2.31 -25.18
CA LEU A 62 1.13 -3.04 -26.44
C LEU A 62 1.58 -2.09 -27.57
N SER A 63 0.94 -0.92 -27.67
CA SER A 63 1.28 0.09 -28.69
C SER A 63 2.70 0.65 -28.53
N LYS A 64 3.22 0.68 -27.29
CA LYS A 64 4.60 1.08 -26.97
C LYS A 64 5.62 -0.05 -27.12
N GLY A 65 5.21 -1.25 -27.54
CA GLY A 65 6.10 -2.39 -27.76
C GLY A 65 6.64 -3.01 -26.46
N LEU A 66 5.90 -2.92 -25.35
CA LEU A 66 6.30 -3.63 -24.13
C LEU A 66 6.32 -5.14 -24.38
N THR A 67 7.24 -5.84 -23.70
CA THR A 67 7.36 -7.29 -23.82
C THR A 67 6.10 -7.99 -23.30
N ALA A 68 5.79 -9.17 -23.86
CA ALA A 68 4.64 -9.97 -23.41
C ALA A 68 4.66 -10.25 -21.90
N ALA A 69 5.86 -10.44 -21.32
CA ALA A 69 6.02 -10.64 -19.88
C ALA A 69 5.67 -9.40 -19.03
N LEU A 70 5.92 -8.18 -19.53
CA LEU A 70 5.53 -6.95 -18.84
C LEU A 70 4.03 -6.68 -18.97
N VAL A 71 3.47 -6.92 -20.16
CA VAL A 71 2.03 -6.79 -20.40
C VAL A 71 1.25 -7.79 -19.55
N ASP A 72 1.73 -9.03 -19.42
CA ASP A 72 1.11 -10.01 -18.53
C ASP A 72 1.10 -9.53 -17.09
N ARG A 73 2.20 -8.98 -16.56
CA ARG A 73 2.23 -8.44 -15.19
C ARG A 73 1.26 -7.27 -15.00
N LEU A 74 1.11 -6.43 -16.03
CA LEU A 74 0.25 -5.25 -16.02
C LEU A 74 -1.24 -5.62 -16.05
N ARG A 75 -1.60 -6.68 -16.79
CA ARG A 75 -2.99 -7.07 -17.03
C ARG A 75 -3.72 -7.41 -15.72
N LEU A 76 -4.95 -6.93 -15.61
CA LEU A 76 -5.92 -7.35 -14.62
C LEU A 76 -7.08 -8.05 -15.32
N ASP A 77 -7.61 -9.05 -14.64
CA ASP A 77 -8.85 -9.73 -14.99
C ASP A 77 -9.67 -9.91 -13.70
N VAL A 78 -10.89 -10.42 -13.82
CA VAL A 78 -11.79 -10.61 -12.68
C VAL A 78 -11.14 -11.49 -11.59
N GLN A 79 -10.38 -12.51 -11.99
CA GLN A 79 -9.71 -13.42 -11.06
C GLN A 79 -8.59 -12.72 -10.27
N ARG A 80 -7.80 -11.86 -10.94
CA ARG A 80 -6.75 -11.05 -10.31
C ARG A 80 -7.33 -10.00 -9.37
N ILE A 81 -8.47 -9.39 -9.73
CA ILE A 81 -9.19 -8.49 -8.82
C ILE A 81 -9.67 -9.24 -7.58
N GLU A 82 -10.32 -10.40 -7.73
CA GLU A 82 -10.74 -11.19 -6.57
C GLU A 82 -9.56 -11.68 -5.72
N SER A 83 -8.42 -11.93 -6.35
CA SER A 83 -7.18 -12.24 -5.64
C SER A 83 -6.68 -11.04 -4.83
N MET A 84 -6.74 -9.81 -5.36
CA MET A 84 -6.42 -8.58 -4.61
C MET A 84 -7.36 -8.38 -3.42
N VAL A 85 -8.66 -8.60 -3.62
CA VAL A 85 -9.67 -8.50 -2.56
C VAL A 85 -9.40 -9.52 -1.46
N SER A 86 -9.11 -10.77 -1.85
CA SER A 86 -8.74 -11.84 -0.91
C SER A 86 -7.44 -11.53 -0.18
N GLY A 87 -6.44 -10.95 -0.86
CA GLY A 87 -5.19 -10.49 -0.27
C GLY A 87 -5.41 -9.43 0.81
N LEU A 88 -6.22 -8.40 0.52
CA LEU A 88 -6.58 -7.38 1.50
C LEU A 88 -7.32 -7.98 2.71
N GLN A 89 -8.26 -8.91 2.49
CA GLN A 89 -8.96 -9.61 3.57
C GLN A 89 -8.01 -10.43 4.43
N ALA A 90 -7.06 -11.13 3.82
CA ALA A 90 -6.01 -11.87 4.53
C ALA A 90 -5.13 -10.93 5.36
N ILE A 91 -4.73 -9.78 4.81
CA ILE A 91 -3.94 -8.76 5.53
C ILE A 91 -4.73 -8.21 6.73
N ALA A 92 -6.03 -7.93 6.56
CA ALA A 92 -6.89 -7.48 7.65
C ALA A 92 -6.97 -8.50 8.80
N ALA A 93 -6.94 -9.80 8.46
CA ALA A 93 -6.99 -10.90 9.42
C ALA A 93 -5.63 -11.19 10.11
N LEU A 94 -4.52 -10.58 9.67
CA LEU A 94 -3.23 -10.79 10.32
C LEU A 94 -3.26 -10.34 11.80
N PRO A 95 -2.46 -10.96 12.67
CA PRO A 95 -2.27 -10.46 14.03
C PRO A 95 -1.75 -9.02 14.04
N ASN A 96 -2.12 -8.24 15.06
CA ASN A 96 -1.61 -6.87 15.23
C ASN A 96 -0.08 -6.87 15.31
N PRO A 97 0.65 -6.24 14.36
CA PRO A 97 2.10 -6.22 14.39
C PRO A 97 2.67 -5.11 15.28
N VAL A 98 1.85 -4.15 15.73
CA VAL A 98 2.26 -2.94 16.47
C VAL A 98 1.97 -3.10 17.97
N GLY A 99 2.90 -2.65 18.82
CA GLY A 99 2.77 -2.72 20.27
C GLY A 99 2.99 -4.11 20.85
N ARG A 100 3.59 -5.04 20.09
CA ARG A 100 3.93 -6.38 20.58
C ARG A 100 5.11 -6.29 21.53
N ASP A 101 5.03 -7.01 22.65
CA ASP A 101 6.17 -7.21 23.53
C ASP A 101 7.17 -8.18 22.88
N LEU A 102 8.41 -7.73 22.74
CA LEU A 102 9.52 -8.47 22.14
C LEU A 102 10.56 -8.90 23.18
N GLY A 103 10.30 -8.64 24.46
CA GLY A 103 11.15 -9.02 25.59
C GLY A 103 11.17 -7.97 26.69
N GLN A 104 11.23 -8.47 27.94
CA GLN A 104 11.41 -7.68 29.15
C GLN A 104 12.58 -8.23 29.96
N TRP A 105 13.38 -7.36 30.57
CA TRP A 105 14.43 -7.75 31.50
C TRP A 105 14.74 -6.64 32.51
N THR A 106 15.24 -7.03 33.67
CA THR A 106 15.66 -6.09 34.71
C THR A 106 17.17 -6.09 34.82
N ARG A 107 17.79 -4.90 34.84
CA ARG A 107 19.23 -4.75 35.03
C ARG A 107 19.61 -4.98 36.49
N PRO A 108 20.88 -5.33 36.80
CA PRO A 108 21.33 -5.52 38.19
C PRO A 108 21.14 -4.30 39.11
N ASN A 109 20.98 -3.11 38.54
CA ASN A 109 20.67 -1.87 39.27
C ASN A 109 19.16 -1.62 39.49
N GLY A 110 18.30 -2.59 39.16
CA GLY A 110 16.84 -2.49 39.31
C GLY A 110 16.10 -1.82 38.15
N LEU A 111 16.78 -1.39 37.07
CA LEU A 111 16.12 -0.77 35.92
C LEU A 111 15.35 -1.80 35.10
N ALA A 112 14.02 -1.64 35.01
CA ALA A 112 13.16 -2.44 34.14
C ALA A 112 13.26 -1.94 32.69
N LEU A 113 13.53 -2.86 31.77
CA LEU A 113 13.63 -2.59 30.34
C LEU A 113 12.60 -3.45 29.60
N GLN A 114 11.92 -2.84 28.62
CA GLN A 114 10.98 -3.52 27.74
C GLN A 114 11.29 -3.13 26.30
N ARG A 115 11.22 -4.10 25.40
CA ARG A 115 11.32 -3.89 23.96
C ARG A 115 9.95 -4.12 23.34
N ILE A 116 9.39 -3.10 22.70
CA ILE A 116 8.09 -3.17 22.02
C ILE A 116 8.23 -2.91 20.52
N SER A 117 7.35 -3.50 19.71
CA SER A 117 7.27 -3.17 18.28
C SER A 117 6.58 -1.83 18.05
N VAL A 118 7.13 -1.01 17.16
CA VAL A 118 6.58 0.28 16.73
C VAL A 118 6.55 0.36 15.20
N PRO A 119 5.70 1.22 14.60
CA PRO A 119 5.75 1.47 13.16
C PRO A 119 7.10 2.06 12.76
N LEU A 120 7.52 1.82 11.51
CA LEU A 120 8.71 2.43 10.94
C LEU A 120 8.52 3.93 10.68
N GLY A 121 7.30 4.34 10.32
CA GLY A 121 6.97 5.71 9.94
C GLY A 121 6.39 5.75 8.53
N VAL A 122 7.08 6.45 7.64
CA VAL A 122 6.68 6.60 6.23
C VAL A 122 7.44 5.61 5.37
N ILE A 123 6.73 4.84 4.55
CA ILE A 123 7.31 3.86 3.61
C ILE A 123 7.08 4.35 2.18
N GLY A 124 8.16 4.57 1.44
CA GLY A 124 8.12 4.82 0.01
C GLY A 124 8.17 3.50 -0.77
N ILE A 125 7.22 3.27 -1.68
CA ILE A 125 7.10 2.03 -2.43
C ILE A 125 7.14 2.34 -3.92
N ILE A 126 8.16 1.84 -4.59
CA ILE A 126 8.38 2.01 -6.02
C ILE A 126 8.20 0.66 -6.70
N TYR A 127 7.30 0.58 -7.67
CA TYR A 127 6.97 -0.67 -8.35
C TYR A 127 6.59 -0.41 -9.81
N GLU A 128 6.71 -1.44 -10.65
CA GLU A 128 6.50 -1.36 -12.09
C GLU A 128 5.61 -2.51 -12.55
N SER A 129 4.72 -2.20 -13.49
CA SER A 129 3.90 -3.11 -14.28
C SER A 129 3.11 -4.11 -13.44
N ARG A 130 2.69 -3.74 -12.22
CA ARG A 130 1.98 -4.61 -11.28
C ARG A 130 0.93 -3.81 -10.49
N PRO A 131 -0.23 -3.49 -11.08
CA PRO A 131 -1.23 -2.66 -10.42
C PRO A 131 -1.81 -3.31 -9.15
N ASN A 132 -1.72 -4.64 -9.01
CA ASN A 132 -2.11 -5.34 -7.78
C ASN A 132 -1.25 -4.93 -6.56
N VAL A 133 0.03 -4.57 -6.77
CA VAL A 133 0.95 -4.17 -5.68
C VAL A 133 0.42 -2.94 -4.96
N THR A 134 -0.31 -2.06 -5.64
CA THR A 134 -0.95 -0.88 -5.04
C THR A 134 -1.81 -1.27 -3.83
N ALA A 135 -2.65 -2.29 -3.97
CA ALA A 135 -3.55 -2.75 -2.92
C ALA A 135 -2.78 -3.47 -1.80
N ASP A 136 -1.94 -4.44 -2.15
CA ASP A 136 -1.22 -5.27 -1.18
C ASP A 136 -0.29 -4.41 -0.30
N ALA A 137 0.45 -3.51 -0.93
CA ALA A 137 1.41 -2.65 -0.27
C ALA A 137 0.73 -1.63 0.66
N ALA A 138 -0.36 -0.99 0.20
CA ALA A 138 -1.15 -0.10 1.03
C ALA A 138 -1.78 -0.82 2.23
N GLY A 139 -2.32 -2.02 2.00
CA GLY A 139 -2.91 -2.85 3.06
C GLY A 139 -1.92 -3.20 4.15
N LEU A 140 -0.71 -3.65 3.78
CA LEU A 140 0.36 -3.98 4.73
C LEU A 140 0.85 -2.75 5.51
N CYS A 141 1.04 -1.61 4.82
CA CYS A 141 1.42 -0.35 5.48
C CYS A 141 0.38 0.06 6.51
N LEU A 142 -0.91 0.04 6.13
CA LEU A 142 -1.99 0.38 7.05
C LEU A 142 -2.09 -0.61 8.21
N LYS A 143 -1.97 -1.91 7.99
CA LYS A 143 -2.00 -2.92 9.07
C LYS A 143 -0.89 -2.70 10.09
N SER A 144 0.28 -2.29 9.61
CA SER A 144 1.47 -1.98 10.42
C SER A 144 1.56 -0.52 10.90
N ALA A 145 0.48 0.26 10.74
CA ALA A 145 0.38 1.68 11.12
C ALA A 145 1.50 2.57 10.53
N ASN A 146 1.91 2.26 9.30
CA ASN A 146 2.83 3.08 8.51
C ASN A 146 2.05 3.88 7.46
N ALA A 147 2.43 5.14 7.25
CA ALA A 147 2.00 5.88 6.08
C ALA A 147 2.76 5.36 4.85
N CYS A 148 2.14 5.34 3.68
CA CYS A 148 2.81 4.93 2.45
C CYS A 148 2.74 6.01 1.36
N ILE A 149 3.83 6.11 0.60
CA ILE A 149 3.88 6.86 -0.67
C ILE A 149 4.08 5.84 -1.77
N LEU A 150 3.08 5.70 -2.64
CA LEU A 150 3.08 4.72 -3.73
C LEU A 150 3.49 5.41 -5.04
N ARG A 151 4.58 4.94 -5.65
CA ARG A 151 5.05 5.36 -6.97
C ARG A 151 5.04 4.16 -7.90
N GLY A 152 3.92 4.00 -8.60
CA GLY A 152 3.80 3.03 -9.69
C GLY A 152 4.48 3.49 -10.97
N GLY A 153 4.81 2.55 -11.84
CA GLY A 153 5.28 2.81 -13.19
C GLY A 153 4.19 3.46 -14.06
N SER A 154 4.63 4.29 -15.00
CA SER A 154 3.74 5.08 -15.89
C SER A 154 2.81 4.23 -16.76
N GLU A 155 3.18 2.97 -16.98
CA GLU A 155 2.44 1.96 -17.73
C GLU A 155 1.22 1.41 -16.97
N SER A 156 1.11 1.66 -15.66
CA SER A 156 -0.02 1.24 -14.82
C SER A 156 -0.81 2.44 -14.26
N ALA A 157 -0.63 3.61 -14.86
CA ALA A 157 -1.12 4.88 -14.31
C ALA A 157 -2.65 4.96 -14.26
N HIS A 158 -3.36 4.41 -15.25
CA HIS A 158 -4.82 4.39 -15.23
C HIS A 158 -5.35 3.42 -14.17
N SER A 159 -4.77 2.22 -14.12
CA SER A 159 -5.12 1.16 -13.16
C SER A 159 -4.91 1.62 -11.71
N ASN A 160 -3.77 2.26 -11.42
CA ASN A 160 -3.44 2.69 -10.05
C ASN A 160 -4.31 3.86 -9.57
N LYS A 161 -4.95 4.60 -10.49
CA LYS A 161 -5.81 5.75 -10.18
C LYS A 161 -7.28 5.35 -9.99
N ALA A 162 -7.72 4.28 -10.65
CA ALA A 162 -9.09 3.77 -10.62
C ALA A 162 -9.43 3.12 -9.27
#